data_AF-A0A8S9G2X7-F1
#
_entry.id   AF-A0A8S9G2X7-F1
#
_cell.length_a   1.000
_cell.length_b   1.000
_cell.length_c   1.000
_cell.angle_alpha   90.00
_cell.angle_beta   90.00
_cell.angle_gamma   90.00
#
_symmetry.space_group_name_H-M   'P 1'
#
loop_
_entity.id
_entity.type
_entity.pdbx_description
1 polymer ?
#
loop_
_entity_poly.entity_id
_entity_poly.type
_entity_poly.pdbx_seq_one_letter_code
_entity_poly.pdbx_strand_id
1 'polypeptide(L)'
;MFVNSRRKQEGVEEGFSSSTLSLEQKLADAEEERAEYVKREKARKPFRFFNYLTEHAEFLPVVKRVWETTQEIHHSRSTLSRFQAKLKLLKFEMRLLNKTHYGNLPNKTKLAFEEMCHYQNVGTAVSNPCYTYCRS
;
A
#
# COMPACT_ATOMS: atom_id res chain seq x y z
N MET A 1 -71.03 -14.91 25.23
CA MET A 1 -69.89 -14.73 24.30
C MET A 1 -69.01 -13.61 24.85
N PHE A 2 -67.69 -13.73 24.68
CA PHE A 2 -66.61 -12.92 25.25
C PHE A 2 -66.20 -13.22 26.71
N VAL A 3 -65.25 -14.15 26.85
CA VAL A 3 -64.31 -14.18 27.97
C VAL A 3 -62.91 -14.12 27.34
N ASN A 4 -62.30 -12.93 27.38
CA ASN A 4 -60.94 -12.70 26.86
C ASN A 4 -59.93 -13.34 27.83
N SER A 5 -59.24 -14.36 27.33
CA SER A 5 -58.21 -15.10 28.06
C SER A 5 -56.91 -14.29 28.08
N ARG A 6 -56.61 -13.74 29.27
CA ARG A 6 -55.41 -12.99 29.60
C ARG A 6 -54.25 -13.97 29.82
N ARG A 7 -53.49 -14.31 28.77
CA ARG A 7 -52.19 -15.01 28.93
C ARG A 7 -51.10 -13.98 29.16
N LYS A 8 -50.71 -13.85 30.42
CA LYS A 8 -49.49 -13.18 30.90
C LYS A 8 -48.30 -14.04 30.44
N GLN A 9 -47.44 -13.52 29.58
CA GLN A 9 -46.08 -14.03 29.44
C GLN A 9 -45.18 -13.05 30.17
N GLU A 10 -44.74 -13.45 31.36
CA GLU A 10 -43.65 -12.83 32.10
C GLU A 10 -42.33 -13.46 31.66
N GLY A 11 -41.36 -12.60 31.34
CA GLY A 11 -39.94 -12.79 31.66
C GLY A 11 -39.16 -13.85 30.89
N VAL A 12 -38.52 -13.45 29.78
CA VAL A 12 -37.17 -13.94 29.39
C VAL A 12 -36.44 -12.81 28.65
N GLU A 13 -36.11 -11.73 29.34
CA GLU A 13 -35.00 -10.87 28.93
C GLU A 13 -34.07 -10.81 30.13
N GLU A 14 -32.85 -11.31 29.97
CA GLU A 14 -31.65 -11.19 30.83
C GLU A 14 -30.87 -12.52 30.74
N GLY A 15 -30.16 -12.72 29.64
CA GLY A 15 -29.32 -13.92 29.45
C GLY A 15 -28.55 -14.00 28.13
N PHE A 16 -28.84 -13.12 27.16
CA PHE A 16 -28.25 -13.18 25.82
C PHE A 16 -27.01 -12.27 25.61
N SER A 17 -26.60 -11.52 26.64
CA SER A 17 -25.61 -10.43 26.51
C SER A 17 -24.15 -10.87 26.71
N SER A 18 -23.87 -11.79 27.63
CA SER A 18 -22.48 -12.14 27.98
C SER A 18 -21.78 -13.02 26.92
N SER A 19 -22.54 -13.92 26.28
CA SER A 19 -22.03 -14.79 25.21
C SER A 19 -21.80 -14.04 23.90
N THR A 20 -22.63 -13.04 23.59
CA THR A 20 -22.52 -12.22 22.38
C THR A 20 -21.35 -11.24 22.47
N LEU A 21 -21.16 -10.55 23.60
CA LEU A 21 -19.98 -9.70 23.85
C LEU A 21 -18.65 -10.47 23.70
N SER A 22 -18.61 -11.70 24.23
CA SER A 22 -17.45 -12.58 24.11
C SER A 22 -17.18 -13.04 22.67
N LEU A 23 -18.21 -13.12 21.83
CA LEU A 23 -18.07 -13.47 20.42
C LEU A 23 -17.66 -12.24 19.58
N GLU A 24 -18.22 -11.07 19.85
CA GLU A 24 -17.85 -9.83 19.16
C GLU A 24 -16.39 -9.45 19.40
N GLN A 25 -15.89 -9.59 20.63
CA GLN A 25 -14.46 -9.40 20.91
C GLN A 25 -13.57 -10.41 20.17
N LYS A 26 -13.95 -11.69 20.12
CA LYS A 26 -13.21 -12.70 19.34
C LYS A 26 -13.21 -12.42 17.83
N LEU A 27 -14.30 -11.87 17.30
CA LEU A 27 -14.39 -11.46 15.90
C LEU A 27 -13.49 -10.24 15.63
N ALA A 28 -13.48 -9.24 16.51
CA ALA A 28 -12.62 -8.07 16.38
C ALA A 28 -11.13 -8.44 16.42
N ASP A 29 -10.74 -9.30 17.37
CA ASP A 29 -9.37 -9.79 17.50
C ASP A 29 -8.94 -10.60 16.27
N ALA A 30 -9.83 -11.43 15.72
CA ALA A 30 -9.57 -12.22 14.52
C ALA A 30 -9.49 -11.36 13.24
N GLU A 31 -10.28 -10.28 13.15
CA GLU A 31 -10.20 -9.32 12.05
C GLU A 31 -8.90 -8.52 12.09
N GLU A 32 -8.42 -8.14 13.28
CA GLU A 32 -7.12 -7.49 13.46
C GLU A 32 -5.97 -8.43 13.08
N GLU A 33 -5.99 -9.67 13.56
CA GLU A 33 -4.99 -10.69 13.22
C GLU A 33 -4.96 -10.95 11.70
N ARG A 34 -6.14 -11.04 11.07
CA ARG A 34 -6.27 -11.21 9.61
C ARG A 34 -5.75 -10.01 8.85
N ALA A 35 -6.03 -8.79 9.31
CA ALA A 35 -5.53 -7.57 8.70
C ALA A 35 -4.00 -7.49 8.79
N GLU A 36 -3.43 -7.89 9.91
CA GLU A 36 -1.98 -7.96 10.09
C GLU A 36 -1.34 -9.05 9.22
N TYR A 37 -1.96 -10.23 9.12
CA TYR A 37 -1.51 -11.31 8.22
C TYR A 37 -1.49 -10.86 6.76
N VAL A 38 -2.57 -10.23 6.28
CA VAL A 38 -2.65 -9.72 4.91
C VAL A 38 -1.59 -8.63 4.66
N LYS A 39 -1.27 -7.82 5.67
CA LYS A 39 -0.19 -6.82 5.61
C LYS A 39 1.19 -7.48 5.47
N ARG A 40 1.46 -8.53 6.26
CA ARG A 40 2.72 -9.30 6.22
C ARG A 40 2.87 -10.06 4.88
N GLU A 41 1.80 -10.62 4.36
CA GLU A 41 1.79 -11.37 3.10
C GLU A 41 2.05 -10.43 1.90
N LYS A 42 1.41 -9.25 1.89
CA LYS A 42 1.68 -8.20 0.89
C LYS A 42 3.12 -7.66 0.96
N ALA A 43 3.79 -7.79 2.11
CA ALA A 43 5.17 -7.35 2.30
C ALA A 43 6.21 -8.32 1.70
N ARG A 44 5.84 -9.57 1.39
CA ARG A 44 6.75 -10.60 0.84
C ARG A 44 6.99 -10.53 -0.66
N LYS A 45 6.64 -9.42 -1.31
CA LYS A 45 6.85 -9.26 -2.75
C LYS A 45 8.36 -9.28 -3.09
N PRO A 46 8.78 -10.09 -4.08
CA PRO A 46 10.16 -10.10 -4.52
C PRO A 46 10.57 -8.71 -5.01
N PHE A 47 11.85 -8.37 -4.82
CA PHE A 47 12.38 -7.10 -5.31
C PHE A 47 12.34 -7.07 -6.83
N ARG A 48 11.57 -6.14 -7.39
CA ARG A 48 11.58 -5.82 -8.81
C ARG A 48 12.51 -4.63 -9.02
N PHE A 49 13.58 -4.84 -9.79
CA PHE A 49 14.42 -3.75 -10.26
C PHE A 49 13.69 -3.00 -11.38
N PHE A 50 13.63 -1.67 -11.28
CA PHE A 50 13.08 -0.83 -12.33
C PHE A 50 14.24 -0.29 -13.17
N ASN A 51 14.21 -0.53 -14.48
CA ASN A 51 15.28 -0.11 -15.37
C ASN A 51 15.51 1.41 -15.34
N TYR A 52 14.44 2.20 -15.21
CA TYR A 52 14.50 3.65 -15.04
C TYR A 52 15.31 4.11 -13.83
N LEU A 53 15.54 3.24 -12.84
CA LEU A 53 16.42 3.57 -11.73
C LEU A 53 17.84 3.88 -12.21
N THR A 54 18.30 3.27 -13.31
CA THR A 54 19.64 3.51 -13.86
C THR A 54 19.80 4.89 -14.50
N GLU A 55 18.70 5.51 -14.93
CA GLU A 55 18.67 6.85 -15.51
C GLU A 55 18.55 7.93 -14.42
N HIS A 56 18.25 7.54 -13.17
CA HIS A 56 18.08 8.48 -12.07
C HIS A 56 19.41 9.12 -11.66
N ALA A 57 19.41 10.43 -11.42
CA ALA A 57 20.62 11.20 -11.08
C ALA A 57 21.36 10.66 -9.84
N GLU A 58 20.63 10.11 -8.86
CA GLU A 58 21.22 9.55 -7.64
C GLU A 58 21.77 8.11 -7.80
N PHE A 59 21.54 7.45 -8.94
CA PHE A 59 21.99 6.07 -9.14
C PHE A 59 23.51 5.94 -9.06
N LEU A 60 24.23 6.68 -9.91
CA LEU A 60 25.71 6.63 -9.94
C LEU A 60 26.35 7.07 -8.61
N PRO A 61 25.90 8.17 -7.96
CA PRO A 61 26.39 8.53 -6.62
C PRO A 61 26.23 7.42 -5.58
N VAL A 62 25.07 6.75 -5.55
CA VAL A 62 24.81 5.65 -4.61
C VAL A 62 25.72 4.45 -4.91
N VAL A 63 25.85 4.06 -6.17
CA VAL A 63 26.74 2.97 -6.59
C VAL A 63 28.19 3.28 -6.19
N LYS A 64 28.67 4.49 -6.50
CA LYS A 64 30.03 4.95 -6.17
C LYS A 64 30.28 4.89 -4.66
N ARG A 65 29.36 5.45 -3.86
CA ARG A 65 29.44 5.43 -2.40
C ARG A 65 29.59 4.00 -1.85
N VAL A 66 28.77 3.06 -2.31
CA VAL A 66 28.87 1.65 -1.85
C VAL A 66 30.19 1.02 -2.28
N TRP A 67 30.67 1.36 -3.48
CA TRP A 67 31.91 0.81 -4.03
C TRP A 67 33.16 1.28 -3.27
N GLU A 68 33.17 2.55 -2.86
CA GLU A 68 34.26 3.20 -2.12
C GLU A 68 34.26 2.83 -0.63
N THR A 69 33.09 2.67 0.00
CA THR A 69 32.99 2.30 1.43
C THR A 69 33.48 0.88 1.71
N THR A 70 33.55 0.02 0.69
CA THR A 70 33.85 -1.41 0.86
C THR A 70 35.30 -1.71 0.52
N GLN A 71 35.92 -2.62 1.29
CA GLN A 71 37.33 -3.01 1.14
C GLN A 71 37.71 -3.35 -0.31
N GLU A 72 38.93 -3.00 -0.70
CA GLU A 72 39.48 -3.30 -2.02
C GLU A 72 39.46 -4.80 -2.34
N ILE A 73 39.14 -5.10 -3.59
CA ILE A 73 39.11 -6.46 -4.10
C ILE A 73 40.50 -6.80 -4.63
N HIS A 74 41.33 -7.43 -3.80
CA HIS A 74 42.60 -8.00 -4.24
C HIS A 74 42.41 -9.36 -4.91
N HIS A 75 43.35 -9.76 -5.78
CA HIS A 75 43.38 -11.08 -6.40
C HIS A 75 43.80 -12.14 -5.36
N SER A 76 42.83 -12.80 -4.73
CA SER A 76 43.05 -13.82 -3.71
C SER A 76 41.89 -14.82 -3.67
N ARG A 77 41.97 -15.85 -2.83
CA ARG A 77 40.86 -16.80 -2.65
C ARG A 77 39.60 -16.15 -2.07
N SER A 78 39.69 -14.94 -1.49
CA SER A 78 38.55 -14.18 -0.95
C SER A 78 37.97 -13.15 -1.92
N THR A 79 38.45 -13.05 -3.16
CA THR A 79 37.96 -12.06 -4.14
C THR A 79 36.45 -12.20 -4.37
N LEU A 80 35.97 -13.42 -4.61
CA LEU A 80 34.56 -13.69 -4.91
C LEU A 80 33.65 -13.40 -3.71
N SER A 81 34.07 -13.78 -2.49
CA SER A 81 33.27 -13.54 -1.29
C SER A 81 33.16 -12.04 -0.98
N ARG A 82 34.24 -11.27 -1.16
CA ARG A 82 34.24 -9.82 -1.03
C ARG A 82 33.38 -9.14 -2.10
N PHE A 83 33.50 -9.57 -3.36
CA PHE A 83 32.66 -9.07 -4.45
C PHE A 83 31.18 -9.35 -4.19
N GLN A 84 30.83 -10.56 -3.76
CA GLN A 84 29.47 -10.93 -3.39
C GLN A 84 28.95 -10.05 -2.24
N ALA A 85 29.77 -9.75 -1.22
CA ALA A 85 29.40 -8.87 -0.13
C ALA A 85 29.11 -7.44 -0.63
N LYS A 86 29.92 -6.91 -1.54
CA LYS A 86 29.67 -5.60 -2.19
C LYS A 86 28.33 -5.59 -2.92
N LEU A 87 28.04 -6.63 -3.71
CA LEU A 87 26.76 -6.73 -4.44
C LEU A 87 25.56 -6.84 -3.50
N LYS A 88 25.71 -7.55 -2.37
CA LYS A 88 24.65 -7.63 -1.35
C LYS A 88 24.36 -6.25 -0.74
N LEU A 89 25.39 -5.48 -0.41
CA LEU A 89 25.22 -4.11 0.11
C LEU A 89 24.55 -3.21 -0.93
N LEU A 90 25.02 -3.25 -2.17
CA LEU A 90 24.47 -2.46 -3.27
C LEU A 90 22.99 -2.79 -3.50
N LYS A 91 22.61 -4.07 -3.41
CA LYS A 91 21.21 -4.50 -3.51
C LYS A 91 20.31 -3.82 -2.47
N PHE A 92 20.76 -3.65 -1.22
CA PHE A 92 19.94 -3.00 -0.19
C PHE A 92 19.75 -1.50 -0.47
N GLU A 93 20.82 -0.80 -0.85
CA GLU A 93 20.75 0.61 -1.24
C GLU A 93 19.85 0.83 -2.46
N MET A 94 19.95 -0.03 -3.49
CA MET A 94 19.07 0.03 -4.66
C MET A 94 17.60 -0.22 -4.30
N ARG A 95 17.32 -1.11 -3.33
CA ARG A 95 15.95 -1.35 -2.85
C ARG A 95 15.38 -0.12 -2.16
N LEU A 96 16.20 0.56 -1.35
CA LEU A 96 15.80 1.79 -0.69
C LEU A 96 15.54 2.89 -1.71
N LEU A 97 16.48 3.14 -2.61
CA LEU A 97 16.36 4.16 -3.65
C LEU A 97 15.13 3.93 -4.54
N ASN A 98 14.89 2.67 -4.92
CA ASN A 98 13.72 2.31 -5.70
C ASN A 98 12.41 2.56 -4.95
N LYS A 99 12.34 2.21 -3.66
CA LYS A 99 11.17 2.46 -2.83
C LYS A 99 10.91 3.95 -2.63
N THR A 100 11.95 4.76 -2.45
CA THR A 100 11.82 6.21 -2.24
C THR A 100 11.23 6.90 -3.47
N HIS A 101 11.77 6.62 -4.66
CA HIS A 101 11.37 7.33 -5.89
C HIS A 101 10.17 6.70 -6.58
N TYR A 102 10.20 5.38 -6.76
CA TYR A 102 9.19 4.62 -7.50
C TYR A 102 8.21 3.87 -6.59
N GLY A 103 8.26 4.13 -5.27
CA GLY A 103 7.27 3.62 -4.33
C GLY A 103 5.88 4.18 -4.60
N ASN A 104 4.87 3.35 -4.34
CA ASN A 104 3.45 3.70 -4.49
C ASN A 104 3.07 4.20 -5.90
N LEU A 105 3.77 3.74 -6.93
CA LEU A 105 3.53 4.15 -8.32
C LEU A 105 2.06 4.03 -8.75
N PRO A 106 1.30 2.95 -8.44
CA PRO A 106 -0.11 2.87 -8.82
C PRO A 106 -0.96 4.01 -8.26
N ASN A 107 -0.70 4.42 -7.01
CA ASN A 107 -1.42 5.54 -6.39
C ASN A 107 -1.01 6.87 -7.02
N LYS A 108 0.29 7.08 -7.25
CA LYS A 108 0.78 8.29 -7.95
C LYS A 108 0.18 8.40 -9.35
N THR A 109 0.08 7.29 -10.10
CA THR A 109 -0.54 7.24 -11.42
C THR A 109 -2.03 7.55 -11.36
N LYS A 110 -2.76 7.02 -10.36
CA LYS A 110 -4.17 7.33 -10.17
C LYS A 110 -4.39 8.84 -9.92
N LEU A 111 -3.61 9.42 -9.00
CA LEU A 111 -3.70 10.86 -8.69
C LEU A 111 -3.39 11.74 -9.91
N ALA A 112 -2.32 11.43 -10.65
CA ALA A 112 -1.97 12.15 -11.86
C ALA A 112 -3.05 12.02 -12.95
N PHE A 113 -3.69 10.86 -13.05
CA PHE A 113 -4.81 10.66 -13.97
C PHE A 113 -6.03 11.49 -13.57
N GLU A 114 -6.42 11.48 -12.29
CA GLU A 114 -7.53 12.29 -11.78
C GLU A 114 -7.30 13.79 -11.99
N GLU A 115 -6.08 14.26 -11.74
CA GLU A 115 -5.66 15.65 -12.00
C GLU A 115 -5.77 16.01 -13.49
N MET A 116 -5.30 15.13 -14.37
CA MET A 116 -5.40 15.32 -15.81
C MET A 116 -6.87 15.36 -16.28
N CYS A 117 -7.72 14.45 -15.79
CA CYS A 117 -9.16 14.48 -16.08
C CYS A 117 -9.84 15.75 -15.58
N HIS A 118 -9.45 16.25 -14.40
CA HIS A 118 -9.97 17.52 -13.88
C HIS A 118 -9.69 18.68 -14.87
N TYR A 119 -8.43 18.84 -15.32
CA TYR A 119 -8.10 19.90 -16.27
C TYR A 119 -8.74 19.70 -17.64
N GLN A 120 -8.90 18.47 -18.11
CA GLN A 120 -9.63 18.17 -19.35
C GLN A 120 -11.10 18.56 -19.26
N ASN A 121 -11.76 18.29 -18.14
CA ASN A 121 -13.15 18.67 -17.92
C ASN A 121 -13.34 20.19 -17.82
N VAL A 122 -12.42 20.88 -17.14
CA VAL A 122 -12.39 22.34 -17.10
C VAL A 122 -12.20 22.92 -18.50
N GLY A 123 -11.23 22.40 -19.27
CA GLY A 123 -10.96 22.86 -20.64
C GLY A 123 -12.12 22.62 -21.61
N THR A 124 -12.78 21.47 -21.52
CA THR A 124 -13.94 21.14 -22.37
C THR A 124 -15.19 21.93 -21.99
N ALA A 125 -15.39 22.26 -20.70
CA ALA A 125 -16.45 23.17 -20.25
C ALA A 125 -16.26 24.61 -20.77
N VAL A 126 -15.01 25.08 -20.84
CA VAL A 126 -14.68 26.41 -21.41
C VAL A 126 -14.82 26.44 -22.95
N SER A 127 -14.70 25.28 -23.61
CA SER A 127 -14.82 25.16 -25.07
C SER A 127 -16.27 25.06 -25.59
N ASN A 128 -17.29 24.93 -24.74
CA ASN A 128 -18.70 24.88 -25.15
C ASN A 128 -19.47 26.10 -24.61
N PRO A 129 -19.44 27.25 -25.31
CA PRO A 129 -20.22 28.44 -24.92
C PRO A 129 -21.74 28.32 -25.20
N CYS A 130 -22.29 27.13 -25.48
CA CYS A 130 -23.67 26.98 -25.98
C CYS A 130 -24.63 26.21 -25.05
N TYR A 131 -24.69 26.56 -23.77
CA TYR A 131 -25.82 26.15 -22.91
C TYR A 131 -26.47 27.30 -22.12
N THR A 132 -26.13 28.56 -22.40
CA THR A 132 -26.73 29.72 -21.70
C THR A 132 -27.89 30.39 -22.45
N TYR A 133 -28.28 29.92 -23.64
CA TYR A 133 -29.42 30.47 -24.39
C TYR A 133 -30.41 29.42 -24.88
N CYS A 134 -31.02 28.66 -23.96
CA CYS A 134 -32.34 28.07 -24.19
C CYS A 134 -33.19 28.23 -22.92
N ARG A 135 -33.61 29.47 -22.67
CA ARG A 135 -34.72 29.77 -21.77
C ARG A 135 -35.55 30.88 -22.40
N SER A 136 -36.50 30.48 -23.26
CA SER A 136 -37.70 31.23 -23.70
C SER A 136 -38.54 30.26 -24.51
#